data_AF-A0A848P7E1-F1
#
_entry.id   AF-A0A848P7E1-F1
#
_cell.length_a   1.000
_cell.length_b   1.000
_cell.length_c   1.000
_cell.angle_alpha   90.00
_cell.angle_beta   90.00
_cell.angle_gamma   90.00
#
_symmetry.space_group_name_H-M   'P 1'
#
loop_
_entity.id
_entity.type
_entity.pdbx_description
1 polymer ?
#
loop_
_entity_poly.entity_id
_entity_poly.type
_entity_poly.pdbx_seq_one_letter_code
_entity_poly.pdbx_strand_id
1 'polypeptide(L)'
;MTSVRALRLVDVATPPALAKAVSSELLARINMREIPILLMRQQSGAGESPWLGFCVPSDCTESGEVVIDVRCVERAEWEPQPELITSIYLHEAAHRLLSGHRHNAAFFAMVLVLYLRAGTGSIPFWQRAKLYDLQEEGANAPQAFAWAWNVANELAASDLSADRCAEVINDRYRVWRTWLAGADERARAKREAAQAAEERMRSLKESRWWYALAGFVVGAIGVVALAL
;
A
#
# COMPACT_ATOMS: atom_id res chain seq x y z
N MET A 1 22.04 -10.14 -31.43
CA MET A 1 22.11 -10.83 -30.12
C MET A 1 22.77 -9.88 -29.15
N THR A 2 21.98 -9.19 -28.33
CA THR A 2 22.47 -8.22 -27.35
C THR A 2 23.04 -8.99 -26.16
N SER A 3 24.34 -8.87 -25.95
CA SER A 3 25.06 -9.40 -24.80
C SER A 3 24.52 -8.74 -23.52
N VAL A 4 23.68 -9.44 -22.76
CA VAL A 4 23.30 -9.02 -21.40
C VAL A 4 24.57 -9.06 -20.55
N ARG A 5 25.10 -7.90 -20.19
CA ARG A 5 26.17 -7.80 -19.18
C ARG A 5 25.51 -8.01 -17.83
N ALA A 6 25.59 -9.22 -17.30
CA ALA A 6 25.31 -9.47 -15.90
C ALA A 6 26.22 -8.55 -15.06
N LEU A 7 25.63 -7.81 -14.13
CA LEU A 7 26.36 -6.95 -13.21
C LEU A 7 26.95 -7.85 -12.12
N ARG A 8 28.29 -7.98 -12.08
CA ARG A 8 28.99 -8.79 -11.08
C ARG A 8 29.34 -7.90 -9.88
N LEU A 9 28.98 -8.36 -8.68
CA LEU A 9 29.43 -7.76 -7.42
C LEU A 9 30.97 -7.81 -7.34
N VAL A 10 31.60 -6.66 -7.09
CA VAL A 10 33.04 -6.55 -6.83
C VAL A 10 33.20 -6.28 -5.34
N ASP A 11 33.97 -7.11 -4.64
CA ASP A 11 34.28 -6.93 -3.22
C ASP A 11 35.13 -5.67 -3.02
N VAL A 12 34.47 -4.57 -2.70
CA VAL A 12 35.08 -3.32 -2.25
C VAL A 12 34.59 -3.05 -0.83
N ALA A 13 35.44 -2.50 0.03
CA ALA A 13 35.04 -2.12 1.38
C ALA A 13 33.78 -1.22 1.33
N THR A 14 32.73 -1.61 2.06
CA THR A 14 31.44 -0.91 2.08
C THR A 14 31.64 0.54 2.53
N PRO A 15 31.17 1.56 1.77
CA PRO A 15 31.28 2.94 2.18
C PRO A 15 30.66 3.18 3.57
N PRO A 16 31.30 3.95 4.47
CA PRO A 16 30.80 4.15 5.83
C PRO A 16 29.36 4.69 5.91
N ALA A 17 28.98 5.56 4.99
CA ALA A 17 27.62 6.10 4.92
C ALA A 17 26.59 5.02 4.56
N LEU A 18 26.95 4.09 3.67
CA LEU A 18 26.10 2.96 3.30
C LEU A 18 25.96 1.97 4.47
N ALA A 19 27.06 1.63 5.14
CA ALA A 19 27.04 0.74 6.30
C ALA A 19 26.20 1.31 7.47
N LYS A 20 26.20 2.64 7.63
CA LYS A 20 25.34 3.34 8.59
C LYS A 20 23.87 3.34 8.16
N ALA A 21 23.60 3.49 6.88
CA ALA A 21 22.25 3.57 6.33
C ALA A 21 21.53 2.21 6.27
N VAL A 22 22.25 1.14 5.95
CA VAL A 22 21.75 -0.23 5.83
C VAL A 22 22.49 -1.10 6.84
N SER A 23 22.15 -0.89 8.12
CA SER A 23 22.75 -1.61 9.24
C SER A 23 21.99 -2.90 9.58
N SER A 24 22.65 -3.82 10.28
CA SER A 24 22.00 -5.01 10.83
C SER A 24 20.83 -4.67 11.76
N GLU A 25 20.93 -3.56 12.50
CA GLU A 25 19.84 -3.05 13.35
C GLU A 25 18.64 -2.62 12.52
N LEU A 26 18.85 -1.92 11.40
CA LEU A 26 17.76 -1.58 10.48
C LEU A 26 17.10 -2.85 9.94
N LEU A 27 17.89 -3.78 9.41
CA LEU A 27 17.39 -5.04 8.82
C LEU A 27 16.60 -5.87 9.83
N ALA A 28 17.07 -5.93 11.08
CA ALA A 28 16.35 -6.57 12.18
C ALA A 28 15.01 -5.87 12.49
N ARG A 29 15.00 -4.53 12.56
CA ARG A 29 13.77 -3.76 12.80
C ARG A 29 12.71 -3.97 11.72
N ILE A 30 13.11 -3.97 10.46
CA ILE A 30 12.18 -4.17 9.34
C ILE A 30 11.84 -5.66 9.12
N ASN A 31 12.52 -6.57 9.84
CA ASN A 31 12.41 -8.02 9.73
C ASN A 31 12.58 -8.51 8.27
N MET A 32 13.69 -8.10 7.65
CA MET A 32 13.99 -8.38 6.23
C MET A 32 15.40 -8.94 6.10
N ARG A 33 15.58 -9.92 5.21
CA ARG A 33 16.92 -10.34 4.78
C ARG A 33 17.54 -9.23 3.94
N GLU A 34 18.85 -9.06 4.04
CA GLU A 34 19.54 -8.06 3.22
C GLU A 34 19.33 -8.37 1.73
N ILE A 35 18.77 -7.40 1.01
CA ILE A 35 18.81 -7.37 -0.45
C ILE A 35 20.15 -6.75 -0.84
N PRO A 36 20.98 -7.43 -1.66
CA PRO A 36 22.29 -6.92 -2.04
C PRO A 36 22.23 -5.56 -2.72
N ILE A 37 23.26 -4.74 -2.52
CA ILE A 37 23.35 -3.39 -3.07
C ILE A 37 24.46 -3.32 -4.10
N LEU A 38 24.15 -2.75 -5.26
CA LEU A 38 25.13 -2.39 -6.27
C LEU A 38 25.31 -0.88 -6.29
N LEU A 39 26.55 -0.42 -6.17
CA LEU A 39 26.89 0.99 -6.31
C LEU A 39 27.24 1.29 -7.77
N MET A 40 26.51 2.20 -8.40
CA MET A 40 26.73 2.56 -9.80
C MET A 40 26.60 4.06 -10.01
N ARG A 41 27.57 4.68 -10.69
CA ARG A 41 27.44 6.08 -11.08
C ARG A 41 26.42 6.22 -12.20
N GLN A 42 25.30 6.89 -11.96
CA GLN A 42 24.36 7.17 -13.03
C GLN A 42 24.85 8.33 -13.89
N GLN A 43 24.81 8.14 -15.21
CA GLN A 43 24.95 9.24 -16.15
C GLN A 43 23.56 9.81 -16.42
N SER A 44 23.26 10.99 -15.86
CA SER A 44 22.09 11.77 -16.27
C SER A 44 22.42 12.54 -17.56
N GLY A 45 21.54 12.47 -18.55
CA GLY A 45 21.61 13.34 -19.72
C GLY A 45 21.48 14.82 -19.33
N ALA A 46 21.89 15.73 -20.22
CA ALA A 46 21.74 17.17 -19.98
C ALA A 46 20.25 17.52 -19.79
N GLY A 47 19.87 17.92 -18.57
CA GLY A 47 18.50 18.33 -18.22
C GLY A 47 17.66 17.29 -17.48
N GLU A 48 18.18 16.07 -17.25
CA GLU A 48 17.47 15.06 -16.45
C GLU A 48 17.94 15.10 -14.99
N SER A 49 16.98 15.06 -14.05
CA SER A 49 17.33 14.82 -12.65
C SER A 49 17.74 13.35 -12.51
N PRO A 50 18.97 13.05 -12.07
CA PRO A 50 19.42 11.66 -11.98
C PRO A 50 18.59 10.89 -10.96
N TRP A 51 18.21 9.65 -11.31
CA TRP A 51 17.66 8.71 -10.35
C TRP A 51 18.75 8.36 -9.33
N LEU A 52 18.41 8.38 -8.04
CA LEU A 52 19.36 8.10 -6.97
C LEU A 52 19.44 6.61 -6.61
N GLY A 53 18.48 5.83 -7.10
CA GLY A 53 18.46 4.38 -7.03
C GLY A 53 17.39 3.78 -7.91
N PHE A 54 17.47 2.46 -8.10
CA PHE A 54 16.45 1.67 -8.79
C PHE A 54 16.60 0.18 -8.45
N CYS A 55 15.50 -0.56 -8.40
CA CYS A 55 15.49 -2.01 -8.34
C CYS A 55 15.71 -2.59 -9.74
N VAL A 56 16.77 -3.38 -9.93
CA VAL A 56 17.00 -4.04 -11.21
C VAL A 56 15.99 -5.17 -11.40
N PRO A 57 15.44 -5.36 -12.62
CA PRO A 57 14.68 -6.56 -12.96
C PRO A 57 15.46 -7.84 -12.64
N SER A 58 14.77 -8.85 -12.11
CA SER A 58 15.39 -10.10 -11.63
C SER A 58 15.99 -10.95 -12.76
N ASP A 59 15.58 -10.73 -14.01
CA ASP A 59 16.14 -11.34 -15.22
C ASP A 59 17.45 -10.70 -15.68
N CYS A 60 17.77 -9.51 -15.17
CA CYS A 60 18.96 -8.74 -15.52
C CYS A 60 20.08 -8.84 -14.46
N THR A 61 19.90 -9.66 -13.42
CA THR A 61 20.78 -9.71 -12.24
C THR A 61 20.94 -11.12 -11.69
N GLU A 62 22.06 -11.38 -10.99
CA GLU A 62 22.31 -12.68 -10.37
C GLU A 62 21.62 -12.81 -9.01
N SER A 63 21.65 -11.75 -8.21
CA SER A 63 21.08 -11.75 -6.85
C SER A 63 19.92 -10.77 -6.69
N GLY A 64 19.57 -10.07 -7.78
CA GLY A 64 18.61 -9.00 -7.76
C GLY A 64 19.07 -7.87 -6.85
N GLU A 65 20.03 -7.11 -7.31
CA GLU A 65 20.57 -6.02 -6.52
C GLU A 65 19.60 -4.82 -6.52
N VAL A 66 19.62 -4.05 -5.43
CA VAL A 66 19.17 -2.66 -5.43
C VAL A 66 20.34 -1.80 -5.88
N VAL A 67 20.14 -0.93 -6.86
CA VAL A 67 21.19 -0.01 -7.28
C VAL A 67 21.04 1.31 -6.55
N ILE A 68 22.16 1.81 -6.02
CA ILE A 68 22.25 3.15 -5.43
C ILE A 68 23.34 3.93 -6.15
N ASP A 69 23.08 5.21 -6.43
CA ASP A 69 24.07 6.07 -7.05
C ASP A 69 25.28 6.30 -6.13
N VAL A 70 26.50 6.15 -6.66
CA VAL A 70 27.75 6.36 -5.89
C VAL A 70 27.81 7.75 -5.23
N ARG A 71 27.18 8.77 -5.84
CA ARG A 71 27.13 10.14 -5.31
C ARG A 71 26.34 10.24 -4.00
N CYS A 72 25.47 9.29 -3.70
CA CYS A 72 24.76 9.25 -2.43
C CYS A 72 25.66 8.81 -1.27
N VAL A 73 26.72 8.05 -1.55
CA VAL A 73 27.55 7.39 -0.54
C VAL A 73 28.98 7.93 -0.48
N GLU A 74 29.45 8.58 -1.55
CA GLU A 74 30.79 9.17 -1.65
C GLU A 74 30.76 10.68 -1.46
N ARG A 75 31.69 11.19 -0.65
CA ARG A 75 31.89 12.63 -0.39
C ARG A 75 32.43 13.44 -1.58
N ALA A 76 32.67 12.80 -2.72
CA ALA A 76 33.30 13.44 -3.87
C ALA A 76 32.44 14.57 -4.46
N GLU A 77 31.11 14.46 -4.34
CA GLU A 77 30.18 15.42 -4.96
C GLU A 77 29.20 16.01 -3.94
N TRP A 78 28.61 15.19 -3.06
CA TRP A 78 27.66 15.61 -2.03
C TRP A 78 28.05 15.05 -0.66
N GLU A 79 27.65 15.72 0.42
CA GLU A 79 27.78 15.11 1.76
C GLU A 79 26.79 13.94 1.87
N PRO A 80 27.26 12.70 2.15
CA PRO A 80 26.37 11.55 2.25
C PRO A 80 25.33 11.72 3.34
N GLN A 81 24.07 11.43 3.01
CA GLN A 81 22.95 11.50 3.94
C GLN A 81 22.42 10.08 4.20
N PRO A 82 22.78 9.45 5.34
CA PRO A 82 22.35 8.08 5.65
C PRO A 82 20.84 7.88 5.56
N GLU A 83 20.04 8.85 5.98
CA GLU A 83 18.57 8.73 5.93
C GLU A 83 18.03 8.75 4.49
N LEU A 84 18.68 9.48 3.58
CA LEU A 84 18.34 9.45 2.16
C LEU A 84 18.68 8.08 1.57
N ILE A 85 19.87 7.55 1.88
CA ILE A 85 20.30 6.21 1.44
C ILE A 85 19.33 5.15 1.96
N THR A 86 18.95 5.20 3.24
CA THR A 86 17.94 4.30 3.83
C THR A 86 16.61 4.42 3.10
N SER A 87 16.14 5.64 2.84
CA SER A 87 14.87 5.86 2.11
C SER A 87 14.89 5.26 0.71
N ILE A 88 15.98 5.46 -0.04
CA ILE A 88 16.17 4.86 -1.37
C ILE A 88 16.16 3.34 -1.25
N TYR A 89 16.98 2.79 -0.37
CA TYR A 89 17.10 1.34 -0.19
C TYR A 89 15.75 0.68 0.11
N LEU A 90 14.97 1.23 1.05
CA LEU A 90 13.68 0.68 1.42
C LEU A 90 12.63 0.82 0.31
N HIS A 91 12.64 1.91 -0.44
CA HIS A 91 11.76 2.09 -1.60
C HIS A 91 12.06 1.03 -2.68
N GLU A 92 13.32 0.83 -3.04
CA GLU A 92 13.71 -0.17 -4.03
C GLU A 92 13.56 -1.61 -3.52
N ALA A 93 13.77 -1.84 -2.22
CA ALA A 93 13.48 -3.12 -1.58
C ALA A 93 12.00 -3.48 -1.69
N ALA A 94 11.08 -2.50 -1.58
CA ALA A 94 9.66 -2.74 -1.79
C ALA A 94 9.35 -3.21 -3.23
N HIS A 95 10.03 -2.67 -4.25
CA HIS A 95 9.90 -3.16 -5.62
C HIS A 95 10.35 -4.60 -5.77
N ARG A 96 11.40 -5.00 -5.04
CA ARG A 96 11.82 -6.40 -5.03
C ARG A 96 10.79 -7.30 -4.37
N LEU A 97 10.34 -6.93 -3.17
CA LEU A 97 9.40 -7.72 -2.38
C LEU A 97 8.06 -7.89 -3.10
N LEU A 98 7.63 -6.88 -3.87
CA LEU A 98 6.43 -6.90 -4.68
C LEU A 98 6.74 -6.88 -6.18
N SER A 99 7.44 -7.89 -6.67
CA SER A 99 7.75 -8.03 -8.09
C SER A 99 6.49 -7.95 -8.95
N GLY A 100 6.48 -7.10 -9.97
CA GLY A 100 5.32 -6.88 -10.84
C GLY A 100 4.42 -5.73 -10.40
N HIS A 101 4.60 -5.20 -9.19
CA HIS A 101 3.99 -3.94 -8.77
C HIS A 101 4.94 -2.78 -9.04
N ARG A 102 4.42 -1.78 -9.77
CA ARG A 102 5.03 -0.46 -9.91
C ARG A 102 4.43 0.45 -8.83
N HIS A 103 4.34 1.74 -9.10
CA HIS A 103 3.80 2.76 -8.19
C HIS A 103 2.25 2.68 -8.06
N ASN A 104 1.76 1.62 -7.40
CA ASN A 104 0.36 1.37 -7.05
C ASN A 104 0.15 1.16 -5.55
N ALA A 105 -1.10 0.94 -5.12
CA ALA A 105 -1.43 0.89 -3.69
C ALA A 105 -0.69 -0.24 -2.94
N ALA A 106 -0.49 -1.40 -3.57
CA ALA A 106 0.24 -2.52 -2.97
C ALA A 106 1.70 -2.16 -2.69
N PHE A 107 2.37 -1.61 -3.71
CA PHE A 107 3.74 -1.11 -3.57
C PHE A 107 3.84 -0.07 -2.47
N PHE A 108 2.95 0.92 -2.48
CA PHE A 108 2.94 1.98 -1.47
C PHE A 108 2.71 1.43 -0.05
N ALA A 109 1.84 0.42 0.11
CA ALA A 109 1.65 -0.26 1.39
C ALA A 109 2.95 -0.91 1.87
N MET A 110 3.69 -1.57 0.99
CA MET A 110 4.97 -2.20 1.35
C MET A 110 6.04 -1.16 1.73
N VAL A 111 6.14 -0.05 0.98
CA VAL A 111 7.01 1.08 1.34
C VAL A 111 6.66 1.60 2.74
N LEU A 112 5.37 1.78 3.03
CA LEU A 112 4.91 2.22 4.34
C LEU A 112 5.23 1.21 5.45
N VAL A 113 5.07 -0.10 5.23
CA VAL A 113 5.46 -1.14 6.20
C VAL A 113 6.94 -0.98 6.57
N LEU A 114 7.81 -0.88 5.55
CA LEU A 114 9.25 -0.73 5.75
C LEU A 114 9.60 0.57 6.48
N TYR A 115 8.97 1.68 6.10
CA TYR A 115 9.20 2.98 6.74
C TYR A 115 8.69 3.05 8.18
N LEU A 116 7.51 2.50 8.46
CA LEU A 116 6.97 2.45 9.82
C LEU A 116 7.86 1.63 10.74
N ARG A 117 8.36 0.48 10.27
CA ARG A 117 9.28 -0.37 11.02
C ARG A 117 10.69 0.20 11.15
N ALA A 118 11.16 0.94 10.14
CA ALA A 118 12.44 1.65 10.21
C ALA A 118 12.43 2.73 11.30
N GLY A 119 11.25 3.26 11.65
CA GLY A 119 11.05 4.17 12.78
C GLY A 119 11.39 5.62 12.42
N THR A 120 12.27 6.24 13.20
CA THR A 120 12.53 7.69 13.15
C THR A 120 14.01 7.97 12.94
N GLY A 121 14.33 8.78 11.93
CA GLY A 121 15.62 9.46 11.79
C GLY A 121 15.52 10.89 12.33
N SER A 122 15.96 11.88 11.54
CA SER A 122 15.66 13.30 11.78
C SER A 122 14.16 13.60 11.80
N ILE A 123 13.39 12.84 11.03
CA ILE A 123 11.94 12.78 11.02
C ILE A 123 11.48 11.31 10.95
N PRO A 124 10.22 11.00 11.30
CA PRO A 124 9.65 9.68 11.08
C PRO A 124 9.76 9.27 9.60
N PHE A 125 10.27 8.06 9.31
CA PHE A 125 10.53 7.63 7.93
C PHE A 125 9.26 7.60 7.07
N TRP A 126 8.10 7.31 7.66
CA TRP A 126 6.83 7.30 6.93
C TRP A 126 6.50 8.65 6.27
N GLN A 127 7.01 9.76 6.82
CA GLN A 127 6.83 11.11 6.24
C GLN A 127 7.65 11.30 4.94
N ARG A 128 8.56 10.38 4.62
CA ARG A 128 9.33 10.36 3.37
C ARG A 128 8.60 9.60 2.25
N ALA A 129 7.47 8.95 2.54
CA ALA A 129 6.65 8.29 1.53
C ALA A 129 6.08 9.34 0.56
N LYS A 130 6.15 9.05 -0.75
CA LYS A 130 5.83 10.05 -1.77
C LYS A 130 4.52 9.68 -2.45
N LEU A 131 3.63 10.65 -2.64
CA LEU A 131 2.34 10.40 -3.29
C LEU A 131 2.47 9.96 -4.76
N TYR A 132 3.60 10.21 -5.42
CA TYR A 132 3.83 9.69 -6.77
C TYR A 132 3.86 8.15 -6.79
N ASP A 133 4.12 7.50 -5.66
CA ASP A 133 4.09 6.05 -5.49
C ASP A 133 2.69 5.46 -5.68
N LEU A 134 1.66 6.30 -5.83
CA LEU A 134 0.27 5.94 -6.11
C LEU A 134 -0.19 6.35 -7.52
N GLN A 135 0.72 6.76 -8.40
CA GLN A 135 0.38 7.28 -9.74
C GLN A 135 -0.51 6.34 -10.57
N GLU A 136 -0.36 5.02 -10.41
CA GLU A 136 -1.15 4.03 -11.18
C GLU A 136 -2.61 3.94 -10.73
N GLU A 137 -2.94 4.48 -9.56
CA GLU A 137 -4.31 4.45 -9.02
C GLU A 137 -5.15 5.62 -9.56
N GLY A 138 -4.52 6.65 -10.13
CA GLY A 138 -5.18 7.78 -10.76
C GLY A 138 -6.21 8.45 -9.85
N ALA A 139 -7.48 8.46 -10.28
CA ALA A 139 -8.58 9.05 -9.50
C ALA A 139 -8.86 8.34 -8.17
N ASN A 140 -8.41 7.10 -8.00
CA ASN A 140 -8.57 6.32 -6.77
C ASN A 140 -7.42 6.53 -5.77
N ALA A 141 -6.47 7.43 -6.04
CA ALA A 141 -5.31 7.66 -5.16
C ALA A 141 -5.68 7.94 -3.68
N PRO A 142 -6.75 8.68 -3.34
CA PRO A 142 -7.15 8.86 -1.93
C PRO A 142 -7.59 7.54 -1.26
N GLN A 143 -8.38 6.72 -1.94
CA GLN A 143 -8.83 5.42 -1.44
C GLN A 143 -7.67 4.43 -1.36
N ALA A 144 -6.77 4.48 -2.34
CA ALA A 144 -5.54 3.70 -2.36
C ALA A 144 -4.63 4.04 -1.18
N PHE A 145 -4.45 5.33 -0.90
CA PHE A 145 -3.70 5.80 0.26
C PHE A 145 -4.31 5.28 1.56
N ALA A 146 -5.63 5.46 1.75
CA ALA A 146 -6.30 5.00 2.95
C ALA A 146 -6.19 3.48 3.14
N TRP A 147 -6.36 2.72 2.06
CA TRP A 147 -6.17 1.26 2.08
C TRP A 147 -4.73 0.88 2.45
N ALA A 148 -3.75 1.46 1.76
CA ALA A 148 -2.34 1.18 1.96
C ALA A 148 -1.88 1.54 3.38
N TRP A 149 -2.32 2.70 3.89
CA TRP A 149 -2.03 3.15 5.25
C TRP A 149 -2.55 2.16 6.31
N ASN A 150 -3.80 1.70 6.17
CA ASN A 150 -4.39 0.77 7.12
C ASN A 150 -3.69 -0.58 7.10
N VAL A 151 -3.46 -1.14 5.90
CA VAL A 151 -2.73 -2.41 5.75
C VAL A 151 -1.30 -2.29 6.29
N ALA A 152 -0.62 -1.20 6.00
CA ALA A 152 0.75 -0.99 6.45
C ALA A 152 0.85 -0.85 7.98
N ASN A 153 -0.07 -0.12 8.64
CA ASN A 153 -0.06 0.00 10.10
C ASN A 153 -0.29 -1.35 10.80
N GLU A 154 -1.23 -2.15 10.29
CA GLU A 154 -1.49 -3.50 10.82
C GLU A 154 -0.25 -4.39 10.66
N LEU A 155 0.33 -4.42 9.47
CA LEU A 155 1.48 -5.29 9.19
C LEU A 155 2.76 -4.81 9.87
N ALA A 156 2.99 -3.50 9.95
CA ALA A 156 4.15 -2.93 10.62
C ALA A 156 4.21 -3.32 12.10
N ALA A 157 3.05 -3.44 12.77
CA ALA A 157 2.93 -3.88 14.16
C ALA A 157 3.04 -5.41 14.36
N SER A 158 3.00 -6.19 13.29
CA SER A 158 3.12 -7.66 13.35
C SER A 158 4.57 -8.13 13.32
N ASP A 159 4.81 -9.36 13.80
CA ASP A 159 6.12 -10.03 13.75
C ASP A 159 6.44 -10.68 12.38
N LEU A 160 5.59 -10.48 11.37
CA LEU A 160 5.80 -11.06 10.05
C LEU A 160 7.08 -10.51 9.40
N SER A 161 7.82 -11.38 8.69
CA SER A 161 8.94 -10.92 7.85
C SER A 161 8.43 -10.04 6.72
N ALA A 162 9.30 -9.19 6.17
CA ALA A 162 8.97 -8.32 5.04
C ALA A 162 8.47 -9.12 3.83
N ASP A 163 9.06 -10.28 3.53
CA ASP A 163 8.57 -11.21 2.49
C ASP A 163 7.12 -11.66 2.75
N ARG A 164 6.79 -12.03 4.00
CA ARG A 164 5.44 -12.44 4.35
C ARG A 164 4.45 -11.28 4.33
N CYS A 165 4.88 -10.08 4.70
CA CYS A 165 4.07 -8.88 4.52
C CYS A 165 3.74 -8.66 3.04
N ALA A 166 4.71 -8.83 2.14
CA ALA A 166 4.50 -8.68 0.70
C ALA A 166 3.48 -9.69 0.15
N GLU A 167 3.55 -10.96 0.56
CA GLU A 167 2.52 -11.97 0.22
C GLU A 167 1.11 -11.55 0.66
N VAL A 168 0.97 -11.12 1.93
CA VAL A 168 -0.32 -10.68 2.49
C VAL A 168 -0.83 -9.44 1.76
N ILE A 169 0.05 -8.49 1.44
CA ILE A 169 -0.29 -7.28 0.69
C ILE A 169 -0.80 -7.66 -0.70
N ASN A 170 -0.12 -8.56 -1.42
CA ASN A 170 -0.54 -9.03 -2.74
C ASN A 170 -1.95 -9.63 -2.72
N ASP A 171 -2.23 -10.51 -1.76
CA ASP A 171 -3.54 -11.14 -1.63
C ASP A 171 -4.63 -10.12 -1.31
N ARG A 172 -4.39 -9.24 -0.34
CA ARG A 172 -5.35 -8.20 0.04
C ARG A 172 -5.56 -7.18 -1.08
N TYR A 173 -4.52 -6.84 -1.83
CA TYR A 173 -4.60 -5.90 -2.95
C TYR A 173 -5.48 -6.48 -4.06
N ARG A 174 -5.31 -7.76 -4.40
CA ARG A 174 -6.17 -8.44 -5.38
C ARG A 174 -7.64 -8.35 -4.99
N VAL A 175 -7.98 -8.64 -3.74
CA VAL A 175 -9.35 -8.53 -3.22
C VAL A 175 -9.84 -7.07 -3.28
N TRP A 176 -9.01 -6.12 -2.87
CA TRP A 176 -9.35 -4.70 -2.90
C TRP A 176 -9.58 -4.18 -4.33
N ARG A 177 -8.79 -4.62 -5.31
CA ARG A 177 -8.99 -4.27 -6.72
C ARG A 177 -10.29 -4.83 -7.28
N THR A 178 -10.63 -6.08 -6.97
CA THR A 178 -11.94 -6.65 -7.32
C THR A 178 -13.07 -5.88 -6.66
N TRP A 179 -12.90 -5.49 -5.39
CA TRP A 179 -13.84 -4.62 -4.72
C TRP A 179 -13.96 -3.29 -5.48
N LEU A 180 -12.89 -2.54 -5.72
CA LEU A 180 -12.94 -1.26 -6.44
C LEU A 180 -13.67 -1.34 -7.78
N ALA A 181 -13.43 -2.38 -8.58
CA ALA A 181 -14.09 -2.55 -9.88
C ALA A 181 -15.63 -2.64 -9.76
N GLY A 182 -16.15 -3.22 -8.68
CA GLY A 182 -17.60 -3.30 -8.41
C GLY A 182 -18.17 -2.11 -7.64
N ALA A 183 -17.44 -0.99 -7.48
CA ALA A 183 -17.88 0.13 -6.66
C ALA A 183 -19.17 0.77 -7.16
N ASP A 184 -19.31 0.95 -8.47
CA ASP A 184 -20.50 1.56 -9.07
C ASP A 184 -21.74 0.66 -8.93
N GLU A 185 -21.57 -0.65 -9.15
CA GLU A 185 -22.63 -1.63 -8.94
C GLU A 185 -23.09 -1.68 -7.49
N ARG A 186 -22.16 -1.64 -6.52
CA ARG A 186 -22.51 -1.58 -5.10
C ARG A 186 -23.18 -0.26 -4.72
N ALA A 187 -22.74 0.86 -5.28
CA ALA A 187 -23.38 2.15 -5.05
C ALA A 187 -24.80 2.20 -5.62
N ARG A 188 -25.04 1.54 -6.76
CA ARG A 188 -26.37 1.35 -7.33
C ARG A 188 -27.24 0.44 -6.46
N ALA A 189 -26.74 -0.75 -6.10
CA ALA A 189 -27.45 -1.70 -5.25
C ALA A 189 -27.81 -1.10 -3.87
N LYS A 190 -26.93 -0.27 -3.29
CA LYS A 190 -27.20 0.42 -2.03
C LYS A 190 -28.32 1.47 -2.16
N ARG A 191 -28.37 2.19 -3.28
CA ARG A 191 -29.46 3.15 -3.58
C ARG A 191 -30.79 2.43 -3.78
N GLU A 192 -30.79 1.35 -4.55
CA GLU A 192 -31.99 0.53 -4.78
C GLU A 192 -32.49 -0.12 -3.48
N ALA A 193 -31.60 -0.64 -2.64
CA ALA A 193 -31.96 -1.18 -1.33
C ALA A 193 -32.50 -0.10 -0.36
N ALA A 194 -31.93 1.11 -0.39
CA ALA A 194 -32.43 2.22 0.42
C ALA A 194 -33.83 2.66 -0.03
N GLN A 195 -34.07 2.74 -1.35
CA GLN A 195 -35.39 3.05 -1.91
C GLN A 195 -36.42 1.98 -1.55
N ALA A 196 -36.07 0.69 -1.69
CA ALA A 196 -36.94 -0.42 -1.32
C ALA A 196 -37.26 -0.43 0.20
N ALA A 197 -36.30 -0.07 1.05
CA ALA A 197 -36.52 0.07 2.49
C ALA A 197 -37.44 1.24 2.83
N GLU A 198 -37.30 2.37 2.12
CA GLU A 198 -38.15 3.54 2.28
C GLU A 198 -39.59 3.26 1.82
N GLU A 199 -39.77 2.59 0.68
CA GLU A 199 -41.07 2.13 0.19
C GLU A 199 -41.73 1.15 1.15
N ARG A 200 -40.96 0.21 1.72
CA ARG A 200 -41.46 -0.73 2.73
C ARG A 200 -41.87 -0.01 4.02
N MET A 201 -41.12 0.99 4.46
CA MET A 201 -41.52 1.81 5.62
C MET A 201 -42.77 2.63 5.34
N ARG A 202 -42.92 3.15 4.12
CA ARG A 202 -44.10 3.90 3.69
C ARG A 202 -45.34 3.00 3.65
N SER A 203 -45.24 1.82 3.04
CA SER A 203 -46.34 0.86 2.98
C SER A 203 -46.76 0.37 4.36
N LEU A 204 -45.83 0.14 5.30
CA LEU A 204 -46.15 -0.21 6.68
C LEU A 204 -46.88 0.92 7.43
N LYS A 205 -46.52 2.19 7.18
CA LYS A 205 -47.23 3.35 7.74
C LYS A 205 -48.64 3.49 7.16
N GLU A 206 -48.80 3.31 5.85
CA GLU A 206 -50.09 3.33 5.17
C GLU A 206 -50.95 2.10 5.49
N SER A 207 -50.35 0.98 5.89
CA SER A 207 -51.12 -0.19 6.34
C SER A 207 -51.60 -0.05 7.79
N ARG A 208 -50.98 0.83 8.58
CA ARG A 208 -51.27 0.98 10.01
C ARG A 208 -52.70 1.48 10.28
N TRP A 209 -53.27 2.30 9.39
CA TRP A 209 -54.66 2.75 9.53
C TRP A 209 -55.65 1.63 9.19
N TRP A 210 -55.34 0.78 8.20
CA TRP A 210 -56.15 -0.38 7.85
C TRP A 210 -56.18 -1.41 8.98
N TYR A 211 -55.03 -1.68 9.64
CA TYR A 211 -54.99 -2.55 10.81
C TYR A 211 -55.72 -1.95 12.02
N ALA A 212 -55.61 -0.63 12.23
CA ALA A 212 -56.37 0.04 13.29
C ALA A 212 -57.89 0.03 13.02
N LEU A 213 -58.31 0.22 11.78
CA LEU A 213 -59.71 0.17 11.36
C LEU A 213 -60.27 -1.26 11.47
N ALA A 214 -59.51 -2.27 11.04
CA ALA A 214 -59.89 -3.68 11.18
C ALA A 214 -60.03 -4.08 12.67
N GLY A 215 -59.11 -3.64 13.53
CA GLY A 215 -59.22 -3.84 14.97
C GLY A 215 -60.44 -3.17 15.60
N PHE A 216 -60.79 -1.96 15.12
CA PHE A 216 -61.98 -1.24 15.58
C PHE A 216 -63.27 -1.94 15.15
N VAL A 217 -63.35 -2.42 13.90
CA VAL A 217 -64.52 -3.14 13.37
C VAL A 217 -64.71 -4.48 14.08
N VAL A 218 -63.64 -5.26 14.29
CA VAL A 218 -63.71 -6.53 15.03
C VAL A 218 -64.09 -6.28 16.50
N GLY A 219 -63.54 -5.25 17.14
CA GLY A 219 -63.91 -4.85 18.49
C GLY A 219 -65.38 -4.44 18.60
N ALA A 220 -65.89 -3.66 17.64
CA ALA A 220 -67.29 -3.25 17.60
C ALA A 220 -68.24 -4.43 17.39
N ILE A 221 -67.92 -5.37 16.49
CA ILE A 221 -68.71 -6.58 16.27
C ILE A 221 -68.68 -7.49 17.51
N GLY A 222 -67.53 -7.62 18.17
CA GLY A 222 -67.41 -8.38 19.42
C GLY A 222 -68.25 -7.79 20.56
N VAL A 223 -68.28 -6.47 20.70
CA VAL A 223 -69.12 -5.77 21.70
C VAL A 223 -70.62 -5.93 21.39
N VAL A 224 -71.01 -5.87 20.12
CA VAL A 224 -72.41 -6.08 19.70
C VAL A 224 -72.86 -7.53 19.91
N ALA A 225 -71.97 -8.51 19.66
CA ALA A 225 -72.26 -9.93 19.89
C ALA A 225 -72.32 -10.31 21.38
N LEU A 226 -71.69 -9.54 22.27
CA LEU A 226 -71.75 -9.70 23.73
C LEU A 226 -72.95 -9.00 24.39
N ALA A 227 -73.66 -8.14 23.64
CA ALA A 227 -74.78 -7.34 24.12
C ALA A 227 -76.17 -7.84 23.64
N LEU A 228 -76.19 -8.95 22.90
CA LEU A 228 -77.38 -9.72 22.48
C LEU A 228 -77.50 -10.99 23.31
#